data_AF-K9WWU3-F1
#
_entry.id   AF-K9WWU3-F1
#
_cell.length_a   1.000
_cell.length_b   1.000
_cell.length_c   1.000
_cell.angle_alpha   90.00
_cell.angle_beta   90.00
_cell.angle_gamma   90.00
#
_symmetry.space_group_name_H-M   'P 1'
#
loop_
_entity.id
_entity.type
_entity.pdbx_description
1 polymer ?
#
loop_
_entity_poly.entity_id
_entity_poly.type
_entity_poly.pdbx_seq_one_letter_code
_entity_poly.pdbx_strand_id
1 'polypeptide(L)'
;MNFKAIAVAAILGLSVPTIADVAISSHAVAAGKYDYPQGEFLDKEWQVLLSFQDNAYYYKGKNLKNGSNITLVGATTSGTKQRQVYTWRNNKLKYEIVWRPSDSNVIRLQVTDGKGKVILNRLLSAAISY
;
A
#
# COMPACT_ATOMS: atom_id res chain seq x y z
N MET A 1 27.53 63.18 23.46
CA MET A 1 28.70 62.43 22.96
C MET A 1 28.28 60.97 22.87
N ASN A 2 27.94 60.42 21.71
CA ASN A 2 28.74 60.10 20.52
C ASN A 2 29.75 58.98 20.78
N PHE A 3 29.31 57.73 20.56
CA PHE A 3 30.21 56.59 20.35
C PHE A 3 29.83 55.93 19.03
N LYS A 4 30.79 55.92 18.11
CA LYS A 4 30.78 55.19 16.84
C LYS A 4 31.92 54.17 16.83
N ALA A 5 31.71 53.12 16.01
CA ALA A 5 32.60 52.04 15.57
C ALA A 5 32.73 50.83 16.51
N ILE A 6 32.08 49.70 16.21
CA ILE A 6 32.37 48.59 15.24
C ILE A 6 33.31 47.54 15.84
N ALA A 7 32.76 46.35 16.06
CA ALA A 7 33.52 45.10 16.08
C ALA A 7 32.85 44.12 15.10
N VAL A 8 33.59 43.75 14.06
CA VAL A 8 33.27 42.66 13.13
C VAL A 8 33.77 41.36 13.80
N ALA A 9 32.89 40.37 13.96
CA ALA A 9 33.29 39.04 14.39
C ALA A 9 32.72 37.99 13.43
N ALA A 10 33.60 37.07 13.04
CA ALA A 10 33.49 36.15 11.92
C ALA A 10 32.23 35.27 11.94
N ILE A 11 31.55 35.18 10.80
CA ILE A 11 30.58 34.12 10.54
C ILE A 11 31.39 32.83 10.41
N LEU A 12 31.38 32.00 11.46
CA LEU A 12 31.84 30.63 11.37
C LEU A 12 30.95 29.91 10.34
N GLY A 13 31.56 29.53 9.23
CA GLY A 13 30.96 28.64 8.25
C GLY A 13 30.71 27.28 8.89
N LEU A 14 29.53 27.10 9.48
CA LEU A 14 28.99 25.77 9.69
C LEU A 14 28.36 25.36 8.37
N SER A 15 29.17 24.74 7.51
CA SER A 15 28.66 23.84 6.49
C SER A 15 27.90 22.74 7.21
N VAL A 16 26.62 22.98 7.51
CA VAL A 16 25.73 21.90 7.86
C VAL A 16 25.75 20.97 6.65
N PRO A 17 26.13 19.69 6.79
CA PRO A 17 25.72 18.74 5.78
C PRO A 17 24.20 18.80 5.81
N THR A 18 23.59 19.35 4.76
CA THR A 18 22.22 18.98 4.45
C THR A 18 22.31 17.48 4.19
N ILE A 19 21.98 16.69 5.21
CA ILE A 19 21.54 15.32 4.98
C ILE A 19 20.26 15.53 4.19
N ALA A 20 20.39 15.55 2.87
CA ALA A 20 19.27 15.25 2.00
C ALA A 20 18.88 13.85 2.45
N ASP A 21 17.85 13.78 3.29
CA ASP A 21 17.13 12.55 3.51
C ASP A 21 16.65 12.20 2.10
N VAL A 22 17.39 11.29 1.46
CA VAL A 22 16.94 10.74 0.20
C VAL A 22 15.68 10.01 0.61
N ALA A 23 14.54 10.68 0.38
CA ALA A 23 13.25 10.03 0.36
C ALA A 23 13.28 9.07 -0.82
N ILE A 24 14.01 7.96 -0.65
CA ILE A 24 13.87 6.77 -1.47
C ILE A 24 12.41 6.43 -1.26
N SER A 25 11.61 6.74 -2.28
CA SER A 25 10.20 6.39 -2.31
C SER A 25 10.11 4.95 -1.82
N SER A 26 9.47 4.74 -0.68
CA SER A 26 9.34 3.43 -0.02
C SER A 26 8.81 2.33 -0.96
N HIS A 27 8.18 2.76 -2.05
CA HIS A 27 7.77 2.00 -3.22
C HIS A 27 8.91 1.26 -3.94
N ALA A 28 10.11 1.84 -4.10
CA ALA A 28 11.23 1.20 -4.79
C ALA A 28 11.90 0.09 -3.96
N VAL A 29 11.91 0.22 -2.63
CA VAL A 29 12.45 -0.81 -1.72
C VAL A 29 11.47 -1.99 -1.54
N ALA A 30 10.19 -1.77 -1.80
CA ALA A 30 9.16 -2.80 -1.67
C ALA A 30 9.22 -3.88 -2.77
N ALA A 31 9.75 -3.56 -3.95
CA ALA A 31 9.82 -4.47 -5.10
C ALA A 31 10.68 -5.74 -4.87
N GLY A 32 11.62 -5.73 -3.90
CA GLY A 32 12.37 -6.93 -3.49
C GLY A 32 11.77 -7.65 -2.27
N LYS A 33 10.91 -6.96 -1.49
CA LYS A 33 10.41 -7.45 -0.19
C LYS A 33 9.02 -8.08 -0.27
N TYR A 34 8.22 -7.76 -1.27
CA TYR A 34 6.86 -8.28 -1.44
C TYR A 34 6.70 -8.82 -2.85
N ASP A 35 5.84 -9.83 -3.02
CA ASP A 35 5.78 -10.58 -4.29
C ASP A 35 4.59 -10.16 -5.16
N TYR A 36 3.70 -9.29 -4.65
CA TYR A 36 2.57 -8.67 -5.37
C TYR A 36 1.74 -9.67 -6.19
N PRO A 37 0.91 -10.52 -5.56
CA PRO A 37 0.14 -11.54 -6.27
C PRO A 37 -0.76 -10.92 -7.34
N GLN A 38 -0.77 -11.50 -8.53
CA GLN A 38 -1.56 -10.97 -9.64
C GLN A 38 -2.59 -12.01 -10.10
N GLY A 39 -3.66 -11.52 -10.73
CA GLY A 39 -4.69 -12.36 -11.30
C GLY A 39 -6.05 -12.15 -10.64
N GLU A 40 -6.97 -13.03 -11.03
CA GLU A 40 -8.35 -13.00 -10.60
C GLU A 40 -8.58 -13.99 -9.46
N PHE A 41 -9.23 -13.54 -8.40
CA PHE A 41 -9.61 -14.35 -7.24
C PHE A 41 -11.11 -14.16 -6.99
N LEU A 42 -11.83 -15.26 -6.79
CA LEU A 42 -13.28 -15.20 -6.57
C LEU A 42 -13.80 -16.24 -5.56
N ASP A 43 -14.99 -15.94 -5.06
CA ASP A 43 -15.91 -16.90 -4.45
C ASP A 43 -17.28 -16.79 -5.16
N LYS A 44 -18.36 -17.25 -4.52
CA LYS A 44 -19.72 -17.19 -5.08
C LYS A 44 -20.31 -15.76 -5.12
N GLU A 45 -19.74 -14.81 -4.40
CA GLU A 45 -20.31 -13.47 -4.21
C GLU A 45 -19.36 -12.32 -4.58
N TRP A 46 -18.05 -12.55 -4.55
CA TRP A 46 -17.03 -11.54 -4.74
C TRP A 46 -15.99 -11.99 -5.73
N GLN A 47 -15.55 -11.05 -6.56
CA GLN A 47 -14.43 -11.17 -7.48
C GLN A 47 -13.45 -10.03 -7.19
N VAL A 48 -12.16 -10.34 -7.16
CA VAL A 48 -11.06 -9.39 -7.01
C VAL A 48 -10.04 -9.64 -8.10
N LEU A 49 -9.74 -8.61 -8.88
CA LEU A 49 -8.63 -8.61 -9.83
C LEU A 49 -7.48 -7.77 -9.25
N LEU A 50 -6.30 -8.39 -9.16
CA LEU A 50 -5.07 -7.77 -8.69
C LEU A 50 -4.09 -7.66 -9.86
N SER A 51 -3.46 -6.49 -10.00
CA SER A 51 -2.47 -6.25 -11.05
C SER A 51 -1.43 -5.23 -10.60
N PHE A 52 -0.23 -5.32 -11.16
CA PHE A 52 0.85 -4.38 -10.89
C PHE A 52 1.29 -3.75 -12.22
N GLN A 53 1.11 -2.45 -12.35
CA GLN A 53 1.46 -1.67 -13.54
C GLN A 53 1.85 -0.25 -13.12
N ASP A 54 2.70 0.42 -13.91
CA ASP A 54 3.16 1.78 -13.64
C ASP A 54 3.67 2.01 -12.20
N ASN A 55 4.37 1.00 -11.66
CA ASN A 55 4.89 0.99 -10.29
C ASN A 55 3.81 1.14 -9.20
N ALA A 56 2.56 0.80 -9.51
CA ALA A 56 1.43 0.84 -8.61
C ALA A 56 0.70 -0.51 -8.58
N TYR A 57 0.22 -0.87 -7.38
CA TYR A 57 -0.55 -2.09 -7.18
C TYR A 57 -2.05 -1.77 -7.14
N TYR A 58 -2.77 -2.39 -8.07
CA TYR A 58 -4.18 -2.14 -8.35
C TYR A 58 -5.05 -3.22 -7.71
N TYR A 59 -6.21 -2.78 -7.22
CA TYR A 59 -7.29 -3.62 -6.73
C TYR A 59 -8.56 -3.26 -7.49
N LYS A 60 -9.21 -4.26 -8.09
CA LYS A 60 -10.56 -4.12 -8.64
C LYS A 60 -11.47 -5.15 -7.99
N GLY A 61 -12.37 -4.70 -7.13
CA GLY A 61 -13.36 -5.55 -6.45
C GLY A 61 -14.73 -5.44 -7.11
N LYS A 62 -15.41 -6.57 -7.29
CA LYS A 62 -16.77 -6.64 -7.83
C LYS A 62 -17.63 -7.56 -6.96
N ASN A 63 -18.81 -7.10 -6.60
CA ASN A 63 -19.85 -7.94 -6.03
C ASN A 63 -20.63 -8.62 -7.17
N LEU A 64 -20.61 -9.95 -7.20
CA LEU A 64 -21.21 -10.75 -8.27
C LEU A 64 -22.74 -10.80 -8.20
N LYS A 65 -23.35 -10.49 -7.04
CA LYS A 65 -24.81 -10.51 -6.90
C LYS A 65 -25.48 -9.27 -7.48
N ASN A 66 -24.88 -8.09 -7.28
CA ASN A 66 -25.48 -6.81 -7.71
C ASN A 66 -24.66 -6.05 -8.75
N GLY A 67 -23.48 -6.55 -9.12
CA GLY A 67 -22.62 -5.94 -10.15
C GLY A 67 -21.83 -4.71 -9.68
N SER A 68 -22.05 -4.23 -8.46
CA SER A 68 -21.31 -3.09 -7.89
C SER A 68 -19.81 -3.38 -7.87
N ASN A 69 -19.02 -2.40 -8.26
CA ASN A 69 -17.57 -2.56 -8.36
C ASN A 69 -16.83 -1.30 -7.89
N ILE A 70 -15.55 -1.48 -7.60
CA ILE A 70 -14.64 -0.42 -7.18
C ILE A 70 -13.24 -0.71 -7.70
N THR A 71 -12.52 0.34 -8.07
CA THR A 71 -11.10 0.27 -8.45
C THR A 71 -10.29 1.16 -7.52
N LEU A 72 -9.19 0.62 -6.98
CA LEU A 72 -8.28 1.29 -6.06
C LEU A 72 -6.84 1.11 -6.55
N VAL A 73 -6.01 2.12 -6.31
CA VAL A 73 -4.62 2.19 -6.80
C VAL A 73 -3.71 2.55 -5.65
N GLY A 74 -2.47 2.06 -5.67
CA GLY A 74 -1.44 2.48 -4.72
C GLY A 74 -1.60 1.85 -3.34
N ALA A 75 -1.46 0.52 -3.27
CA ALA A 75 -1.50 -0.19 -1.99
C ALA A 75 -0.32 0.20 -1.10
N THR A 76 -0.57 0.37 0.19
CA THR A 76 0.49 0.31 1.21
C THR A 76 0.74 -1.15 1.59
N THR A 77 2.00 -1.58 1.61
CA THR A 77 2.41 -2.96 1.92
C THR A 77 2.93 -3.11 3.34
N SER A 78 2.55 -4.18 4.04
CA SER A 78 3.08 -4.54 5.36
C SER A 78 3.13 -6.06 5.56
N GLY A 79 3.52 -6.52 6.76
CA GLY A 79 3.68 -7.93 7.09
C GLY A 79 5.08 -8.48 6.77
N THR A 80 5.17 -9.80 6.64
CA THR A 80 6.41 -10.56 6.41
C THR A 80 6.41 -11.20 5.02
N LYS A 81 7.55 -11.75 4.59
CA LYS A 81 7.64 -12.52 3.33
C LYS A 81 6.66 -13.69 3.28
N GLN A 82 6.44 -14.37 4.41
CA GLN A 82 5.51 -15.51 4.50
C GLN A 82 4.04 -15.09 4.55
N ARG A 83 3.75 -13.86 4.96
CA ARG A 83 2.39 -13.33 5.07
C ARG A 83 2.38 -11.83 4.80
N GLN A 84 1.95 -11.48 3.61
CA GLN A 84 2.01 -10.15 3.05
C GLN A 84 0.61 -9.52 3.14
N VAL A 85 0.56 -8.24 3.49
CA VAL A 85 -0.69 -7.49 3.62
C VAL A 85 -0.63 -6.27 2.74
N TYR A 86 -1.62 -6.15 1.85
CA TYR A 86 -1.77 -5.05 0.90
C TYR A 86 -3.01 -4.27 1.29
N THR A 87 -2.85 -2.97 1.51
CA THR A 87 -3.92 -2.12 2.05
C THR A 87 -4.19 -0.94 1.14
N TRP A 88 -5.44 -0.79 0.74
CA TRP A 88 -5.97 0.41 0.08
C TRP A 88 -6.94 1.13 1.01
N ARG A 89 -7.03 2.44 0.87
CA ARG A 89 -8.00 3.26 1.60
C ARG A 89 -8.88 3.99 0.61
N ASN A 90 -10.19 3.97 0.86
CA ASN A 90 -11.16 4.80 0.16
C ASN A 90 -12.12 5.39 1.18
N ASN A 91 -12.10 6.72 1.33
CA ASN A 91 -12.81 7.42 2.39
C ASN A 91 -12.47 6.82 3.77
N LYS A 92 -13.50 6.42 4.52
CA LYS A 92 -13.37 5.79 5.84
C LYS A 92 -13.21 4.28 5.77
N LEU A 93 -13.15 3.68 4.58
CA LEU A 93 -13.02 2.24 4.41
C LEU A 93 -11.57 1.84 4.14
N LYS A 94 -11.15 0.77 4.80
CA LYS A 94 -9.86 0.11 4.62
C LYS A 94 -10.09 -1.23 3.94
N TYR A 95 -9.46 -1.45 2.80
CA TYR A 95 -9.51 -2.68 2.02
C TYR A 95 -8.18 -3.39 2.16
N GLU A 96 -8.19 -4.61 2.65
CA GLU A 96 -6.99 -5.39 2.94
C GLU A 96 -7.04 -6.71 2.18
N ILE A 97 -5.96 -7.00 1.47
CA ILE A 97 -5.66 -8.33 0.94
C ILE A 97 -4.52 -8.92 1.76
N VAL A 98 -4.79 -10.07 2.39
CA VAL A 98 -3.74 -10.88 3.02
C VAL A 98 -3.43 -12.06 2.12
N TRP A 99 -2.16 -12.23 1.79
CA TRP A 99 -1.69 -13.29 0.90
C TRP A 99 -0.45 -13.99 1.50
N ARG A 100 -0.30 -15.27 1.18
CA ARG A 100 0.80 -16.10 1.63
C ARG A 100 1.42 -16.78 0.40
N PRO A 101 2.73 -16.63 0.13
CA PRO A 101 3.35 -17.28 -1.02
C PRO A 101 3.21 -18.82 -1.00
N SER A 102 3.20 -19.43 0.19
CA SER A 102 3.02 -20.88 0.35
C SER A 102 1.61 -21.38 -0.02
N ASP A 103 0.65 -20.47 -0.15
CA ASP A 103 -0.75 -20.72 -0.50
C ASP A 103 -1.17 -19.68 -1.55
N SER A 104 -0.44 -19.68 -2.66
CA SER A 104 -0.48 -18.60 -3.65
C SER A 104 -1.84 -18.42 -4.32
N ASN A 105 -2.66 -19.47 -4.31
CA ASN A 105 -3.95 -19.53 -4.97
C ASN A 105 -5.09 -19.00 -4.10
N VAL A 106 -4.81 -18.54 -2.87
CA VAL A 106 -5.83 -18.03 -1.96
C VAL A 106 -5.45 -16.66 -1.45
N ILE A 107 -6.41 -15.74 -1.48
CA ILE A 107 -6.32 -14.46 -0.78
C ILE A 107 -7.40 -14.36 0.29
N ARG A 108 -7.11 -13.62 1.36
CA ARG A 108 -8.15 -13.13 2.28
C ARG A 108 -8.46 -11.68 1.95
N LEU A 109 -9.69 -11.42 1.55
CA LEU A 109 -10.26 -10.09 1.43
C LEU A 109 -10.88 -9.68 2.76
N GLN A 110 -10.45 -8.54 3.30
CA GLN A 110 -11.04 -7.91 4.46
C GLN A 110 -11.38 -6.45 4.17
N VAL A 111 -12.56 -6.00 4.57
CA VAL A 111 -12.93 -4.58 4.55
C VAL A 111 -13.32 -4.16 5.96
N THR A 112 -12.69 -3.10 6.43
CA THR A 112 -12.92 -2.49 7.75
C THR A 112 -13.47 -1.09 7.58
N ASP A 113 -14.48 -0.74 8.36
CA ASP A 113 -15.01 0.63 8.38
C ASP A 113 -14.14 1.60 9.20
N GLY A 114 -14.51 2.88 9.20
CA GLY A 114 -13.75 3.93 9.87
C GLY A 114 -13.78 3.85 11.39
N LYS A 115 -14.59 2.95 11.97
CA LYS A 115 -14.66 2.67 13.41
C LYS A 115 -13.86 1.42 13.78
N GLY A 116 -13.20 0.78 12.81
CA GLY A 116 -12.46 -0.45 13.03
C GLY A 116 -13.31 -1.72 12.96
N LYS A 117 -14.60 -1.63 12.60
CA LYS A 117 -15.46 -2.81 12.46
C LYS A 117 -15.19 -3.50 11.13
N VAL A 118 -14.93 -4.81 11.15
CA VAL A 118 -14.86 -5.63 9.94
C VAL A 118 -16.27 -5.81 9.37
N ILE A 119 -16.47 -5.36 8.13
CA ILE A 119 -17.76 -5.42 7.41
C ILE A 119 -17.73 -6.43 6.25
N LEU A 120 -16.55 -6.89 5.85
CA LEU A 120 -16.37 -7.98 4.90
C LEU A 120 -15.13 -8.78 5.30
N ASN A 121 -15.23 -10.11 5.31
CA ASN A 121 -14.10 -11.02 5.49
C ASN A 121 -14.38 -12.30 4.70
N ARG A 122 -13.62 -12.53 3.63
CA ARG A 122 -13.82 -13.64 2.70
C ARG A 122 -12.47 -14.25 2.32
N LEU A 123 -12.47 -15.56 2.10
CA LEU A 123 -11.38 -16.24 1.40
C LEU A 123 -11.80 -16.37 -0.06
N LEU A 124 -10.94 -15.93 -0.97
CA LEU A 124 -11.17 -15.99 -2.41
C LEU A 124 -10.07 -16.87 -3.02
N SER A 125 -10.46 -17.73 -3.94
CA SER A 125 -9.55 -18.63 -4.64
C SER A 125 -9.24 -18.09 -6.03
N ALA A 126 -8.01 -18.31 -6.50
CA ALA A 126 -7.61 -17.96 -7.85
C ALA A 126 -8.56 -18.62 -8.87
N ALA A 127 -8.98 -17.85 -9.86
CA ALA A 127 -9.73 -18.38 -10.99
C ALA A 127 -8.83 -19.39 -11.73
N ILE A 128 -9.20 -20.67 -11.72
CA ILE A 128 -8.55 -21.66 -12.57
C ILE A 128 -9.01 -21.36 -13.99
N SER A 129 -8.07 -20.97 -14.87
CA SER A 129 -8.32 -20.97 -16.31
C SER A 129 -8.35 -22.43 -16.77
N TYR A 130 -9.54 -22.92 -17.12
CA TYR A 130 -9.73 -24.23 -17.77
C TYR A 130 -9.52 -24.11 -19.27
#